data_AF-A0A6C0E2E4-F1
#
_entry.id   AF-A0A6C0E2E4-F1
#
_cell.length_a   1.000
_cell.length_b   1.000
_cell.length_c   1.000
_cell.angle_alpha   90.00
_cell.angle_beta   90.00
_cell.angle_gamma   90.00
#
_symmetry.space_group_name_H-M   'P 1'
#
loop_
_entity.id
_entity.type
_entity.pdbx_description
1 polymer ?
#
loop_
_entity_poly.entity_id
_entity_poly.type
_entity_poly.pdbx_seq_one_letter_code
_entity_poly.pdbx_strand_id
1 'polypeptide(L)'
;MSFVIKYGIVSKNIDVTQIVFDKCMYNNSLLIIPKGDTIRDTLFTDPIEGIRKCIFVFQNGSVVQYNDDQEVFIQMSFNVYTNSIPTQIKQCYCSKEYTAIIIEPRCHSALFFVLHNFLENLPSNWSIILFHGNINTVFISDMIDSKLVQHKHRIRLINLNVDNLSGDEYSSILKTKDIYNYVETDHFLVFQTDTLILKENKHIIYDFLQYDYVGAPWKMDHNVGNGGLSLRRKSKMLEIIDENNKHPIFEIYGNKYHASEIHEDIFFSYCKTVHVYKPDFETAKTFSVETILDMKSFGIHKPWQYLSPDEWEQLKNAYPEIQELKDLQF
;
A
#
# COMPACT_ATOMS: atom_id res chain seq x y z
N MET A 1 17.83 -34.36 6.20
CA MET A 1 16.97 -33.89 7.31
C MET A 1 15.56 -34.36 7.01
N SER A 2 14.88 -35.04 7.93
CA SER A 2 13.47 -35.35 7.77
C SER A 2 12.65 -34.13 8.18
N PHE A 3 11.90 -33.57 7.24
CA PHE A 3 10.91 -32.54 7.47
C PHE A 3 9.57 -33.09 7.00
N VAL A 4 8.62 -33.24 7.92
CA VAL A 4 7.31 -33.84 7.64
C VAL A 4 6.23 -32.95 8.23
N ILE A 5 5.19 -32.67 7.45
CA ILE A 5 4.02 -31.90 7.86
C ILE A 5 2.83 -32.85 7.92
N LYS A 6 2.14 -32.89 9.07
CA LYS A 6 0.92 -33.67 9.24
C LYS A 6 -0.26 -32.80 9.63
N TYR A 7 -1.46 -33.25 9.26
CA TYR A 7 -2.72 -32.61 9.59
C TYR A 7 -3.63 -33.61 10.31
N GLY A 8 -4.22 -33.21 11.45
CA GLY A 8 -5.09 -34.09 12.23
C GLY A 8 -5.12 -33.77 13.72
N ILE A 9 -5.30 -34.81 14.54
CA ILE A 9 -5.10 -34.78 15.99
C ILE A 9 -3.91 -35.67 16.38
N VAL A 10 -3.50 -35.63 17.65
CA VAL A 10 -2.33 -36.39 18.15
C VAL A 10 -2.47 -37.90 17.87
N SER A 11 -3.65 -38.47 18.11
CA SER A 11 -3.90 -39.91 17.92
C SER A 11 -4.17 -40.32 16.48
N LYS A 12 -4.54 -39.39 15.60
CA LYS A 12 -4.89 -39.67 14.20
C LYS A 12 -4.60 -38.45 13.32
N ASN A 13 -3.60 -38.58 12.47
CA ASN A 13 -3.17 -37.55 11.53
C ASN A 13 -2.72 -38.18 10.21
N ILE A 14 -2.74 -37.38 9.15
CA ILE A 14 -2.30 -37.75 7.81
C ILE A 14 -1.06 -36.94 7.44
N ASP A 15 -0.16 -37.54 6.66
CA ASP A 15 0.97 -36.83 6.06
C ASP A 15 0.47 -35.97 4.91
N VAL A 16 0.66 -34.66 5.04
CA VAL A 16 0.25 -33.66 4.05
C VAL A 16 1.44 -32.96 3.43
N THR A 17 2.66 -33.44 3.66
CA THR A 17 3.89 -32.77 3.25
C THR A 17 3.86 -32.41 1.77
N GLN A 18 3.63 -33.40 0.91
CA GLN A 18 3.58 -33.17 -0.53
C GLN A 18 2.42 -32.24 -0.93
N ILE A 19 1.24 -32.37 -0.31
CA ILE A 19 0.08 -31.51 -0.58
C ILE A 19 0.40 -30.06 -0.22
N VAL A 20 1.10 -29.81 0.89
CA VAL A 20 1.55 -28.47 1.28
C VAL A 20 2.56 -27.95 0.27
N PHE A 21 3.53 -28.75 -0.16
CA PHE A 21 4.47 -28.33 -1.22
C PHE A 21 3.78 -28.02 -2.55
N ASP A 22 2.73 -28.77 -2.91
CA ASP A 22 2.04 -28.61 -4.19
C ASP A 22 1.03 -27.45 -4.16
N LYS A 23 0.32 -27.26 -3.05
CA LYS A 23 -0.83 -26.34 -2.95
C LYS A 23 -0.61 -25.12 -2.08
N CYS A 24 0.39 -25.13 -1.20
CA CYS A 24 0.65 -24.05 -0.26
C CYS A 24 1.98 -23.33 -0.55
N MET A 25 2.68 -23.70 -1.63
CA MET A 25 3.93 -23.04 -2.05
C MET A 25 3.67 -21.65 -2.60
N TYR A 26 4.44 -20.70 -2.08
CA TYR A 26 4.44 -19.31 -2.45
C TYR A 26 5.85 -18.88 -2.90
N ASN A 27 5.95 -18.31 -4.10
CA ASN A 27 7.19 -17.79 -4.68
C ASN A 27 8.42 -18.73 -4.55
N ASN A 28 8.22 -20.05 -4.65
CA ASN A 28 9.27 -21.09 -4.58
C ASN A 28 10.18 -21.03 -3.33
N SER A 29 9.77 -20.31 -2.28
CA SER A 29 10.64 -20.00 -1.13
C SER A 29 9.92 -20.05 0.22
N LEU A 30 8.58 -20.09 0.23
CA LEU A 30 7.77 -20.05 1.43
C LEU A 30 6.52 -20.93 1.26
N LEU A 31 6.20 -21.78 2.23
CA LEU A 31 4.91 -22.47 2.32
C LEU A 31 4.00 -21.68 3.27
N ILE A 32 2.73 -21.50 2.89
CA ILE A 32 1.72 -20.81 3.70
C ILE A 32 0.53 -21.74 3.89
N ILE A 33 0.37 -22.25 5.11
CA ILE A 33 -0.78 -23.07 5.48
C ILE A 33 -1.80 -22.14 6.15
N PRO A 34 -2.97 -21.92 5.53
CA PRO A 34 -3.95 -20.96 6.03
C PRO A 34 -4.50 -21.38 7.39
N LYS A 35 -5.03 -20.41 8.13
CA LYS A 35 -5.87 -20.69 9.31
C LYS A 35 -7.28 -21.15 8.91
N GLY A 36 -7.95 -21.85 9.81
CA GLY A 36 -9.32 -22.32 9.69
C GLY A 36 -9.41 -23.81 9.36
N ASP A 37 -10.14 -24.56 10.19
CA ASP A 37 -10.29 -26.01 10.02
C ASP A 37 -10.95 -26.37 8.68
N THR A 38 -12.07 -25.75 8.33
CA THR A 38 -12.79 -25.99 7.06
C THR A 38 -11.94 -25.71 5.81
N ILE A 39 -11.06 -24.70 5.88
CA ILE A 39 -10.15 -24.38 4.77
C ILE A 39 -9.10 -25.48 4.64
N ARG A 40 -8.51 -25.90 5.75
CA ARG A 40 -7.52 -26.98 5.78
C ARG A 40 -8.11 -28.32 5.35
N ASP A 41 -9.36 -28.61 5.71
CA ASP A 41 -10.07 -29.80 5.24
C ASP A 41 -10.22 -29.83 3.72
N THR A 42 -10.57 -28.69 3.14
CA THR A 42 -10.69 -28.56 1.68
C THR A 42 -9.34 -28.79 1.00
N LEU A 43 -8.24 -28.35 1.63
CA LEU A 43 -6.89 -28.48 1.08
C LEU A 43 -6.32 -29.90 1.20
N PHE A 44 -6.44 -30.47 2.41
CA PHE A 44 -5.73 -31.66 2.85
C PHE A 44 -6.58 -32.92 2.91
N THR A 45 -7.90 -32.79 2.70
CA THR A 45 -8.94 -33.76 3.07
C THR A 45 -9.13 -33.87 4.58
N ASP A 46 -10.37 -34.11 5.01
CA ASP A 46 -10.70 -34.20 6.43
C ASP A 46 -10.40 -35.60 6.99
N PRO A 47 -9.36 -35.77 7.83
CA PRO A 47 -9.06 -37.07 8.42
C PRO A 47 -10.09 -37.49 9.49
N ILE A 48 -10.83 -36.54 10.08
CA ILE A 48 -11.74 -36.73 11.22
C ILE A 48 -12.85 -35.68 11.22
N GLU A 49 -13.99 -36.07 10.65
CA GLU A 49 -15.16 -35.20 10.52
C GLU A 49 -15.65 -34.62 11.86
N GLY A 50 -15.93 -33.32 11.85
CA GLY A 50 -16.53 -32.60 12.99
C GLY A 50 -15.59 -32.31 14.16
N ILE A 51 -14.29 -32.63 14.04
CA ILE A 51 -13.27 -32.32 15.04
C ILE A 51 -12.32 -31.27 14.46
N ARG A 52 -11.84 -30.32 15.28
CA ARG A 52 -10.81 -29.35 14.86
C ARG A 52 -9.42 -29.98 14.82
N LYS A 53 -8.70 -29.78 13.72
CA LYS A 53 -7.39 -30.38 13.46
C LYS A 53 -6.28 -29.35 13.53
N CYS A 54 -5.11 -29.82 13.91
CA CYS A 54 -3.88 -29.03 13.99
C CYS A 54 -2.92 -29.40 12.88
N ILE A 55 -1.96 -28.50 12.62
CA ILE A 55 -0.76 -28.80 11.83
C ILE A 55 0.34 -29.25 12.80
N PHE A 56 0.98 -30.37 12.47
CA PHE A 56 2.14 -30.89 13.18
C PHE A 56 3.35 -30.81 12.24
N VAL A 57 4.37 -30.07 12.65
CA VAL A 57 5.64 -30.01 11.91
C VAL A 57 6.69 -30.83 12.65
N PHE A 58 7.19 -31.86 11.98
CA PHE A 58 8.26 -32.73 12.47
C PHE A 58 9.59 -32.31 11.85
N GLN A 59 10.57 -31.96 12.67
CA GLN A 59 11.88 -31.52 12.23
C GLN A 59 12.95 -31.96 13.24
N ASN A 60 14.00 -32.63 12.75
CA ASN A 60 15.16 -33.05 13.56
C ASN A 60 14.80 -33.82 14.86
N GLY A 61 13.73 -34.62 14.82
CA GLY A 61 13.27 -35.41 15.97
C GLY A 61 12.36 -34.66 16.95
N SER A 62 12.10 -33.36 16.73
CA SER A 62 11.11 -32.58 17.47
C SER A 62 9.81 -32.43 16.68
N VAL A 63 8.70 -32.23 17.40
CA VAL A 63 7.39 -31.92 16.82
C VAL A 63 6.83 -30.65 17.46
N VAL A 64 6.30 -29.76 16.63
CA VAL A 64 5.57 -28.57 17.07
C VAL A 64 4.15 -28.62 16.51
N GLN A 65 3.18 -28.28 17.35
CA GLN A 65 1.76 -28.24 17.01
C GLN A 65 1.29 -26.79 16.81
N TYR A 66 0.50 -26.58 15.76
CA TYR A 66 -0.12 -25.30 15.43
C TYR A 66 -1.64 -25.47 15.27
N ASN A 67 -2.40 -24.68 15.99
CA ASN A 67 -3.86 -24.79 16.05
C ASN A 67 -4.52 -24.25 14.77
N ASP A 68 -5.84 -24.43 14.64
CA ASP A 68 -6.63 -23.97 13.50
C ASP A 68 -6.80 -22.45 13.43
N ASP A 69 -6.61 -21.73 14.52
CA ASP A 69 -6.67 -20.26 14.55
C ASP A 69 -5.39 -19.56 14.07
N GLN A 70 -4.29 -20.32 13.86
CA GLN A 70 -2.99 -19.79 13.46
C GLN A 70 -2.73 -20.02 11.97
N GLU A 71 -2.24 -19.01 11.27
CA GLU A 71 -1.62 -19.23 9.95
C GLU A 71 -0.17 -19.72 10.16
N VAL A 72 0.30 -20.68 9.37
CA VAL A 72 1.63 -21.29 9.51
C VAL A 72 2.48 -21.00 8.28
N PHE A 73 3.63 -20.37 8.50
CA PHE A 73 4.59 -20.00 7.45
C PHE A 73 5.84 -20.85 7.58
N ILE A 74 6.30 -21.50 6.51
CA ILE A 74 7.47 -22.38 6.52
C ILE A 74 8.44 -21.96 5.40
N GLN A 75 9.63 -21.49 5.74
CA GLN A 75 10.66 -21.19 4.75
C GLN A 75 11.27 -22.47 4.17
N MET A 76 11.91 -22.39 3.00
CA MET A 76 12.69 -23.51 2.44
C MET A 76 13.89 -23.94 3.29
N SER A 77 14.36 -23.08 4.20
CA SER A 77 15.31 -23.44 5.27
C SER A 77 14.67 -24.21 6.43
N PHE A 78 13.37 -24.51 6.32
CA PHE A 78 12.53 -25.18 7.33
C PHE A 78 12.36 -24.40 8.64
N ASN A 79 12.50 -23.08 8.62
CA ASN A 79 12.08 -22.23 9.74
C ASN A 79 10.56 -22.04 9.69
N VAL A 80 9.89 -22.20 10.84
CA VAL A 80 8.43 -22.10 10.95
C VAL A 80 8.03 -20.89 11.79
N TYR A 81 7.05 -20.14 11.29
CA TYR A 81 6.52 -18.92 11.92
C TYR A 81 5.00 -18.96 11.94
N THR A 82 4.40 -18.17 12.83
CA THR A 82 2.94 -17.97 12.91
C THR A 82 2.62 -16.48 13.03
N ASN A 83 1.66 -16.09 13.89
CA ASN A 83 1.11 -14.74 14.11
C ASN A 83 2.13 -13.59 14.17
N SER A 84 3.41 -13.89 14.46
CA SER A 84 4.54 -12.96 14.40
C SER A 84 5.55 -13.44 13.35
N ILE A 85 5.43 -12.96 12.11
CA ILE A 85 6.42 -13.21 11.06
C ILE A 85 7.54 -12.15 11.10
N PRO A 86 8.82 -12.56 10.98
CA PRO A 86 9.93 -11.64 10.75
C PRO A 86 9.66 -10.68 9.59
N THR A 87 10.11 -9.42 9.68
CA THR A 87 9.91 -8.39 8.64
C THR A 87 10.38 -8.84 7.25
N GLN A 88 11.46 -9.62 7.18
CA GLN A 88 11.96 -10.26 5.95
C GLN A 88 10.94 -11.21 5.31
N ILE A 89 10.13 -11.91 6.11
CA ILE A 89 9.06 -12.79 5.63
C ILE A 89 7.83 -11.98 5.21
N LYS A 90 7.50 -10.88 5.90
CA LYS A 90 6.49 -9.91 5.42
C LYS A 90 6.84 -9.34 4.04
N GLN A 91 8.13 -9.13 3.78
CA GLN A 91 8.61 -8.64 2.49
C GLN A 91 8.58 -9.75 1.41
N CYS A 92 8.97 -10.99 1.74
CA CYS A 92 8.81 -12.13 0.83
C CYS A 92 7.33 -12.51 0.57
N TYR A 93 6.43 -12.14 1.48
CA TYR A 93 4.98 -12.39 1.43
C TYR A 93 4.24 -11.54 0.38
N CYS A 94 4.87 -10.56 -0.27
CA CYS A 94 4.25 -9.85 -1.37
C CYS A 94 4.75 -10.34 -2.75
N SER A 95 4.20 -11.48 -3.23
CA SER A 95 4.07 -11.76 -4.67
C SER A 95 3.06 -10.86 -5.35
N LYS A 96 2.29 -10.09 -4.57
CA LYS A 96 1.51 -9.00 -5.11
C LYS A 96 2.48 -7.87 -5.39
N GLU A 97 2.69 -7.64 -6.68
CA GLU A 97 3.22 -6.39 -7.15
C GLU A 97 2.25 -5.28 -6.76
N TYR A 98 2.79 -4.15 -6.36
CA TYR A 98 2.06 -2.91 -6.15
C TYR A 98 2.65 -1.83 -7.05
N THR A 99 1.86 -0.80 -7.28
CA THR A 99 2.29 0.36 -8.05
C THR A 99 2.20 1.59 -7.17
N ALA A 100 3.22 2.43 -7.19
CA ALA A 100 3.11 3.82 -6.77
C ALA A 100 3.09 4.71 -8.01
N ILE A 101 2.31 5.77 -8.01
CA ILE A 101 2.21 6.71 -9.12
C ILE A 101 2.52 8.12 -8.64
N ILE A 102 3.26 8.84 -9.47
CA ILE A 102 3.52 10.27 -9.35
C ILE A 102 3.26 10.91 -10.71
N ILE A 103 2.54 12.03 -10.71
CA ILE A 103 2.28 12.85 -11.90
C ILE A 103 3.00 14.17 -11.70
N GLU A 104 4.06 14.39 -12.47
CA GLU A 104 4.89 15.60 -12.38
C GLU A 104 5.42 15.98 -13.77
N PRO A 105 4.73 16.88 -14.50
CA PRO A 105 5.16 17.32 -15.82
C PRO A 105 6.24 18.43 -15.79
N ARG A 106 6.59 18.96 -14.61
CA ARG A 106 7.57 20.06 -14.45
C ARG A 106 8.96 19.50 -14.18
N CYS A 107 9.98 20.35 -14.38
CA CYS A 107 11.33 20.12 -13.85
C CYS A 107 11.38 20.51 -12.36
N HIS A 108 10.68 19.75 -11.51
CA HIS A 108 10.53 20.09 -10.09
C HIS A 108 11.79 19.75 -9.28
N SER A 109 12.28 20.70 -8.47
CA SER A 109 13.45 20.57 -7.59
C SER A 109 13.34 19.40 -6.62
N ALA A 110 12.16 19.19 -6.04
CA ALA A 110 11.93 18.08 -5.10
C ALA A 110 11.81 16.69 -5.77
N LEU A 111 11.68 16.59 -7.09
CA LEU A 111 11.33 15.31 -7.74
C LEU A 111 12.35 14.21 -7.46
N PHE A 112 13.65 14.52 -7.55
CA PHE A 112 14.71 13.57 -7.23
C PHE A 112 14.63 13.11 -5.77
N PHE A 113 14.50 14.07 -4.84
CA PHE A 113 14.50 13.82 -3.41
C PHE A 113 13.34 12.90 -3.00
N VAL A 114 12.12 13.22 -3.47
CA VAL A 114 10.92 12.41 -3.19
C VAL A 114 11.00 11.04 -3.86
N LEU A 115 11.36 10.97 -5.15
CA LEU A 115 11.44 9.70 -5.86
C LEU A 115 12.47 8.77 -5.23
N HIS A 116 13.64 9.30 -4.84
CA HIS A 116 14.66 8.56 -4.12
C HIS A 116 14.15 8.04 -2.76
N ASN A 117 13.47 8.89 -1.97
CA ASN A 117 12.87 8.47 -0.70
C ASN A 117 11.86 7.31 -0.89
N PHE A 118 10.99 7.38 -1.91
CA PHE A 118 10.02 6.33 -2.17
C PHE A 118 10.67 5.03 -2.64
N LEU A 119 11.70 5.08 -3.49
CA LEU A 119 12.42 3.90 -3.96
C LEU A 119 13.17 3.17 -2.84
N GLU A 120 13.78 3.92 -1.91
CA GLU A 120 14.50 3.37 -0.75
C GLU A 120 13.57 2.80 0.33
N ASN A 121 12.36 3.35 0.46
CA ASN A 121 11.45 2.98 1.53
C ASN A 121 10.34 1.99 1.12
N LEU A 122 9.93 1.99 -0.15
CA LEU A 122 9.03 0.95 -0.68
C LEU A 122 9.82 -0.31 -1.06
N PRO A 123 9.41 -1.50 -0.58
CA PRO A 123 10.07 -2.76 -0.93
C PRO A 123 10.07 -3.06 -2.44
N SER A 124 10.93 -3.95 -2.90
CA SER A 124 11.23 -4.18 -4.33
C SER A 124 10.03 -4.59 -5.19
N ASN A 125 8.98 -5.16 -4.58
CA ASN A 125 7.70 -5.52 -5.23
C ASN A 125 6.77 -4.29 -5.45
N TRP A 126 7.26 -3.08 -5.20
CA TRP A 126 6.59 -1.84 -5.59
C TRP A 126 7.29 -1.27 -6.83
N SER A 127 6.55 -1.21 -7.94
CA SER A 127 6.93 -0.45 -9.12
C SER A 127 6.48 1.02 -8.99
N ILE A 128 7.18 1.95 -9.60
CA ILE A 128 6.79 3.35 -9.68
C ILE A 128 6.49 3.72 -11.12
N ILE A 129 5.30 4.26 -11.37
CA ILE A 129 4.98 4.92 -12.64
C ILE A 129 5.14 6.42 -12.43
N LEU A 130 6.05 7.02 -13.20
CA LEU A 130 6.24 8.46 -13.25
C LEU A 130 5.60 8.98 -14.54
N PHE A 131 4.49 9.67 -14.38
CA PHE A 131 3.81 10.38 -15.46
C PHE A 131 4.46 11.75 -15.63
N HIS A 132 5.00 12.00 -16.81
CA HIS A 132 5.79 13.20 -17.11
C HIS A 132 5.21 13.99 -18.28
N GLY A 133 5.76 15.19 -18.49
CA GLY A 133 5.38 16.09 -19.57
C GLY A 133 6.41 16.10 -20.70
N ASN A 134 6.13 16.88 -21.74
CA ASN A 134 7.03 17.05 -22.87
C ASN A 134 8.35 17.71 -22.43
N ILE A 135 8.24 18.74 -21.60
CA ILE A 135 9.37 19.64 -21.28
C ILE A 135 10.38 19.04 -20.29
N ASN A 136 9.97 18.05 -19.47
CA ASN A 136 10.83 17.48 -18.43
C ASN A 136 11.40 16.09 -18.79
N THR A 137 11.20 15.61 -20.02
CA THR A 137 11.68 14.30 -20.50
C THR A 137 13.19 14.13 -20.27
N VAL A 138 14.01 15.06 -20.75
CA VAL A 138 15.48 14.99 -20.60
C VAL A 138 15.88 15.09 -19.14
N PHE A 139 15.27 16.00 -18.38
CA PHE A 139 15.51 16.16 -16.95
C PHE A 139 15.29 14.85 -16.17
N ILE A 140 14.20 14.13 -16.47
CA ILE A 140 13.89 12.84 -15.84
C ILE A 140 14.86 11.75 -16.29
N SER A 141 15.12 11.63 -17.60
CA SER A 141 16.04 10.62 -18.11
C SER A 141 17.43 10.77 -17.51
N ASP A 142 17.97 11.99 -17.47
CA ASP A 142 19.27 12.28 -16.87
C ASP A 142 19.27 11.96 -15.37
N MET A 143 18.22 12.36 -14.64
CA MET A 143 18.08 12.06 -13.21
C MET A 143 18.08 10.55 -12.95
N ILE A 144 17.32 9.77 -13.74
CA ILE A 144 17.23 8.32 -13.57
C ILE A 144 18.56 7.65 -13.91
N ASP A 145 19.15 7.99 -15.05
CA ASP A 145 20.35 7.33 -15.56
C ASP A 145 21.61 7.69 -14.78
N SER A 146 21.66 8.87 -14.15
CA SER A 146 22.82 9.32 -13.36
C SER A 146 22.68 9.08 -11.86
N LYS A 147 21.48 9.27 -11.27
CA LYS A 147 21.30 9.26 -9.81
C LYS A 147 20.46 8.09 -9.29
N LEU A 148 19.60 7.49 -10.11
CA LEU A 148 18.69 6.40 -9.70
C LEU A 148 18.94 5.10 -10.48
N VAL A 149 20.13 4.92 -11.05
CA VAL A 149 20.46 3.80 -11.93
C VAL A 149 20.16 2.43 -11.31
N GLN A 150 20.43 2.27 -10.00
CA GLN A 150 20.17 1.03 -9.27
C GLN A 150 18.68 0.67 -9.19
N HIS A 151 17.81 1.69 -9.28
CA HIS A 151 16.35 1.56 -9.17
C HIS A 151 15.63 1.62 -10.51
N LYS A 152 16.35 1.84 -11.63
CA LYS A 152 15.78 2.04 -12.97
C LYS A 152 14.79 0.94 -13.36
N HIS A 153 15.06 -0.31 -12.98
CA HIS A 153 14.19 -1.46 -13.26
C HIS A 153 12.80 -1.37 -12.59
N ARG A 154 12.63 -0.53 -11.57
CA ARG A 154 11.37 -0.30 -10.86
C ARG A 154 10.61 0.92 -11.36
N ILE A 155 11.19 1.73 -12.25
CA ILE A 155 10.60 2.99 -12.70
C ILE A 155 10.09 2.84 -14.14
N ARG A 156 8.81 3.11 -14.34
CA ARG A 156 8.18 3.20 -15.67
C ARG A 156 7.82 4.65 -15.97
N LEU A 157 8.25 5.14 -17.13
CA LEU A 157 7.95 6.49 -17.59
C LEU A 157 6.76 6.47 -18.55
N ILE A 158 5.80 7.37 -18.34
CA ILE A 158 4.67 7.57 -19.24
C ILE A 158 4.55 9.07 -19.55
N ASN A 159 4.65 9.45 -20.82
CA ASN A 159 4.43 10.84 -21.22
C ASN A 159 2.92 11.13 -21.34
N LEU A 160 2.46 12.16 -20.65
CA LEU A 160 1.08 12.66 -20.72
C LEU A 160 0.80 13.50 -21.98
N ASN A 161 1.83 13.83 -22.74
CA ASN A 161 1.80 14.72 -23.90
C ASN A 161 1.32 16.15 -23.57
N VAL A 162 1.67 16.62 -22.37
CA VAL A 162 1.38 17.98 -21.89
C VAL A 162 2.68 18.66 -21.46
N ASP A 163 2.72 19.98 -21.52
CA ASP A 163 3.89 20.72 -21.04
C ASP A 163 3.84 20.93 -19.52
N ASN A 164 2.65 21.18 -18.96
CA ASN A 164 2.43 21.36 -17.53
C ASN A 164 0.97 21.05 -17.18
N LEU A 165 0.66 20.99 -15.88
CA LEU A 165 -0.69 20.83 -15.35
C LEU A 165 -0.92 21.85 -14.22
N SER A 166 -2.12 22.43 -14.19
CA SER A 166 -2.70 23.07 -13.00
C SER A 166 -3.18 22.03 -11.98
N GLY A 167 -3.51 22.49 -10.76
CA GLY A 167 -4.09 21.62 -9.74
C GLY A 167 -5.41 20.99 -10.19
N ASP A 168 -6.27 21.75 -10.86
CA ASP A 168 -7.56 21.27 -11.37
C ASP A 168 -7.38 20.23 -12.49
N GLU A 169 -6.40 20.42 -13.37
CA GLU A 169 -6.08 19.45 -14.42
C GLU A 169 -5.48 18.17 -13.84
N TYR A 170 -4.56 18.28 -12.87
CA TYR A 170 -4.05 17.13 -12.11
C TYR A 170 -5.20 16.35 -11.48
N SER A 171 -6.09 17.05 -10.77
CA SER A 171 -7.24 16.46 -10.10
C SER A 171 -8.19 15.78 -11.11
N SER A 172 -8.41 16.43 -12.25
CA SER A 172 -9.24 15.90 -13.32
C SER A 172 -8.68 14.62 -13.93
N ILE A 173 -7.36 14.52 -14.14
CA ILE A 173 -6.71 13.29 -14.65
C ILE A 173 -7.02 12.10 -13.73
N LEU A 174 -6.88 12.28 -12.41
CA LEU A 174 -7.18 11.21 -11.45
C LEU A 174 -8.67 10.82 -11.42
N LYS A 175 -9.58 11.71 -11.83
CA LYS A 175 -11.03 11.41 -11.93
C LYS A 175 -11.42 10.73 -13.25
N THR A 176 -10.47 10.39 -14.12
CA THR A 176 -10.73 9.71 -15.41
C THR A 176 -10.19 8.29 -15.42
N LYS A 177 -10.76 7.43 -16.28
CA LYS A 177 -10.33 6.03 -16.41
C LYS A 177 -8.95 5.87 -17.02
N ASP A 178 -8.52 6.82 -17.85
CA ASP A 178 -7.36 6.66 -18.73
C ASP A 178 -6.06 6.45 -17.95
N ILE A 179 -5.85 7.17 -16.85
CA ILE A 179 -4.65 7.04 -16.02
C ILE A 179 -4.55 5.62 -15.42
N TYR A 180 -5.69 5.00 -15.10
CA TYR A 180 -5.74 3.68 -14.48
C TYR A 180 -5.45 2.55 -15.46
N ASN A 181 -5.51 2.78 -16.78
CA ASN A 181 -5.11 1.78 -17.78
C ASN A 181 -3.61 1.45 -17.67
N TYR A 182 -2.81 2.37 -17.14
CA TYR A 182 -1.39 2.15 -16.89
C TYR A 182 -1.14 1.42 -15.56
N VAL A 183 -2.04 1.50 -14.59
CA VAL A 183 -1.86 0.86 -13.28
C VAL A 183 -2.27 -0.62 -13.37
N GLU A 184 -1.31 -1.53 -13.31
CA GLU A 184 -1.58 -2.97 -13.47
C GLU A 184 -2.11 -3.63 -12.19
N THR A 185 -1.80 -3.05 -11.04
CA THR A 185 -2.11 -3.60 -9.72
C THR A 185 -3.44 -3.06 -9.20
N ASP A 186 -4.16 -3.87 -8.41
CA ASP A 186 -5.43 -3.40 -7.84
C ASP A 186 -5.22 -2.41 -6.70
N HIS A 187 -4.11 -2.52 -5.95
CA HIS A 187 -3.72 -1.51 -4.95
C HIS A 187 -2.60 -0.65 -5.51
N PHE A 188 -2.72 0.66 -5.36
CA PHE A 188 -1.69 1.60 -5.76
C PHE A 188 -1.62 2.81 -4.84
N LEU A 189 -0.41 3.38 -4.72
CA LEU A 189 -0.12 4.55 -3.89
C LEU A 189 0.01 5.78 -4.79
N VAL A 190 -0.70 6.84 -4.50
CA VAL A 190 -0.50 8.16 -5.11
C VAL A 190 0.45 8.95 -4.21
N PHE A 191 1.45 9.58 -4.81
CA PHE A 191 2.35 10.50 -4.10
C PHE A 191 2.73 11.73 -4.95
N GLN A 192 2.96 12.88 -4.31
CA GLN A 192 3.33 14.16 -4.92
C GLN A 192 4.70 14.66 -4.45
N THR A 193 5.21 15.74 -5.06
CA THR A 193 6.56 16.30 -4.81
C THR A 193 6.74 16.95 -3.44
N ASP A 194 5.70 17.04 -2.63
CA ASP A 194 5.65 17.54 -1.26
C ASP A 194 5.27 16.43 -0.26
N THR A 195 5.61 15.17 -0.60
CA THR A 195 5.43 13.99 0.24
C THR A 195 6.74 13.32 0.65
N LEU A 196 6.69 12.57 1.76
CA LEU A 196 7.81 11.78 2.26
C LEU A 196 7.29 10.51 2.94
N ILE A 197 7.94 9.37 2.71
CA ILE A 197 7.79 8.19 3.56
C ILE A 197 8.74 8.34 4.76
N LEU A 198 8.20 8.13 5.97
CA LEU A 198 8.96 8.12 7.20
C LEU A 198 9.61 6.74 7.37
N LYS A 199 10.94 6.68 7.23
CA LYS A 199 11.72 5.43 7.08
C LYS A 199 11.47 4.42 8.19
N GLU A 200 11.35 4.89 9.43
CA GLU A 200 11.13 4.10 10.64
C GLU A 200 9.76 3.39 10.61
N ASN A 201 8.79 4.02 9.95
CA ASN A 201 7.39 3.62 9.90
C ASN A 201 6.97 3.03 8.55
N LYS A 202 7.91 2.89 7.59
CA LYS A 202 7.62 2.44 6.21
C LYS A 202 6.88 1.11 6.10
N HIS A 203 6.98 0.25 7.11
CA HIS A 203 6.33 -1.06 7.16
C HIS A 203 4.81 -0.98 7.38
N ILE A 204 4.29 0.14 7.87
CA ILE A 204 2.87 0.33 8.20
C ILE A 204 1.98 0.34 6.94
N ILE A 205 2.54 0.61 5.75
CA ILE A 205 1.78 0.58 4.48
C ILE A 205 0.96 -0.70 4.29
N TYR A 206 1.45 -1.85 4.78
CA TYR A 206 0.78 -3.13 4.66
C TYR A 206 -0.47 -3.26 5.52
N ASP A 207 -0.57 -2.50 6.61
CA ASP A 207 -1.75 -2.47 7.49
C ASP A 207 -2.94 -1.79 6.79
N PHE A 208 -2.66 -1.01 5.74
CA PHE A 208 -3.64 -0.24 4.98
C PHE A 208 -4.12 -0.92 3.69
N LEU A 209 -3.48 -2.01 3.24
CA LEU A 209 -3.86 -2.75 2.02
C LEU A 209 -5.22 -3.46 2.10
N GLN A 210 -5.87 -3.46 3.27
CA GLN A 210 -7.23 -3.95 3.43
C GLN A 210 -8.31 -2.93 3.03
N TYR A 211 -7.95 -1.65 2.91
CA TYR A 211 -8.88 -0.55 2.63
C TYR A 211 -8.95 -0.23 1.14
N ASP A 212 -10.10 0.26 0.69
CA ASP A 212 -10.30 0.69 -0.68
C ASP A 212 -9.72 2.10 -0.94
N TYR A 213 -9.69 2.96 0.08
CA TYR A 213 -9.14 4.30 0.02
C TYR A 213 -8.62 4.75 1.38
N VAL A 214 -7.40 5.29 1.41
CA VAL A 214 -6.75 5.83 2.60
C VAL A 214 -6.06 7.15 2.26
N GLY A 215 -6.32 8.17 3.07
CA GLY A 215 -5.59 9.43 3.08
C GLY A 215 -5.36 9.89 4.52
N ALA A 216 -4.90 11.13 4.69
CA ALA A 216 -4.84 11.76 6.00
C ALA A 216 -6.27 11.99 6.55
N PRO A 217 -6.47 11.92 7.88
CA PRO A 217 -7.76 12.24 8.48
C PRO A 217 -8.03 13.75 8.47
N TRP A 218 -9.29 14.13 8.24
CA TRP A 218 -9.74 15.50 8.31
C TRP A 218 -10.40 15.82 9.67
N LYS A 219 -10.00 16.95 10.26
CA LYS A 219 -10.50 17.42 11.57
C LYS A 219 -12.02 17.59 11.62
N MET A 220 -12.64 18.01 10.52
CA MET A 220 -14.03 18.50 10.54
C MET A 220 -15.07 17.39 10.66
N ASP A 221 -14.88 16.26 9.98
CA ASP A 221 -15.89 15.20 9.90
C ASP A 221 -15.36 13.79 10.10
N HIS A 222 -14.10 13.68 10.52
CA HIS A 222 -13.40 12.42 10.75
C HIS A 222 -13.35 11.50 9.53
N ASN A 223 -13.63 12.05 8.34
CA ASN A 223 -13.40 11.37 7.08
C ASN A 223 -11.90 11.45 6.73
N VAL A 224 -11.50 10.74 5.68
CA VAL A 224 -10.12 10.68 5.23
C VAL A 224 -10.00 11.12 3.79
N GLY A 225 -8.91 11.82 3.46
CA GLY A 225 -8.62 12.22 2.09
C GLY A 225 -7.31 12.98 2.03
N ASN A 226 -6.57 12.72 0.96
CA ASN A 226 -5.28 13.36 0.74
C ASN A 226 -4.90 13.17 -0.74
N GLY A 227 -4.99 14.24 -1.51
CA GLY A 227 -4.61 14.23 -2.93
C GLY A 227 -3.13 13.94 -3.16
N GLY A 228 -2.28 14.40 -2.22
CA GLY A 228 -0.84 14.29 -2.32
C GLY A 228 -0.25 12.97 -1.89
N LEU A 229 -0.79 12.28 -0.87
CA LEU A 229 -0.39 10.95 -0.42
C LEU A 229 -1.62 10.10 -0.08
N SER A 230 -1.97 9.14 -0.92
CA SER A 230 -3.12 8.24 -0.67
C SER A 230 -2.92 6.84 -1.21
N LEU A 231 -3.33 5.83 -0.44
CA LEU A 231 -3.43 4.45 -0.90
C LEU A 231 -4.84 4.22 -1.44
N ARG A 232 -4.93 3.64 -2.63
CA ARG A 232 -6.19 3.52 -3.36
C ARG A 232 -6.31 2.13 -3.98
N ARG A 233 -7.55 1.65 -4.09
CA ARG A 233 -7.89 0.42 -4.80
C ARG A 233 -8.48 0.75 -6.17
N LYS A 234 -7.77 0.40 -7.25
CA LYS A 234 -8.11 0.68 -8.65
C LYS A 234 -9.53 0.25 -9.00
N SER A 235 -9.92 -0.99 -8.69
CA SER A 235 -11.28 -1.47 -8.95
C SER A 235 -12.34 -0.58 -8.32
N LYS A 236 -12.12 -0.11 -7.08
CA LYS A 236 -13.03 0.82 -6.39
C LYS A 236 -13.01 2.22 -7.00
N MET A 237 -11.84 2.75 -7.38
CA MET A 237 -11.75 4.06 -8.03
C MET A 237 -12.53 4.07 -9.36
N LEU A 238 -12.42 3.01 -10.15
CA LEU A 238 -13.15 2.86 -11.41
C LEU A 238 -14.67 2.75 -11.19
N GLU A 239 -15.11 2.02 -10.15
CA GLU A 239 -16.51 1.93 -9.75
C GLU A 239 -17.07 3.31 -9.38
N ILE A 240 -16.34 4.11 -8.59
CA ILE A 240 -16.72 5.48 -8.22
C ILE A 240 -16.83 6.37 -9.46
N ILE A 241 -15.87 6.30 -10.38
CA ILE A 241 -15.89 7.08 -11.64
C ILE A 241 -17.13 6.72 -12.46
N ASP A 242 -17.46 5.43 -12.58
CA ASP A 242 -18.64 4.97 -13.33
C ASP A 242 -19.96 5.41 -12.70
N GLU A 243 -20.08 5.32 -11.38
CA GLU A 243 -21.27 5.78 -10.67
C GLU A 243 -21.42 7.30 -10.74
N ASN A 244 -20.31 8.03 -10.66
CA ASN A 244 -20.34 9.48 -10.78
C ASN A 244 -20.80 9.96 -12.17
N ASN A 245 -20.41 9.25 -13.25
CA ASN A 245 -20.89 9.58 -14.60
C ASN A 245 -22.42 9.48 -14.72
N LYS A 246 -23.08 8.69 -13.86
CA LYS A 246 -24.54 8.57 -13.76
C LYS A 246 -25.12 9.60 -12.77
N HIS A 247 -24.40 9.85 -11.68
CA HIS A 247 -24.84 10.67 -10.55
C HIS A 247 -23.76 11.69 -10.15
N PRO A 248 -23.61 12.81 -10.89
CA PRO A 248 -22.45 13.68 -10.74
C PRO A 248 -22.56 14.72 -9.61
N ILE A 249 -23.54 14.56 -8.70
CA ILE A 249 -23.82 15.53 -7.64
C ILE A 249 -23.41 14.95 -6.30
N PHE A 250 -22.49 15.65 -5.62
CA PHE A 250 -22.03 15.33 -4.27
C PHE A 250 -22.69 16.25 -3.26
N GLU A 251 -23.05 15.70 -2.10
CA GLU A 251 -23.53 16.48 -0.96
C GLU A 251 -22.48 16.45 0.16
N ILE A 252 -21.83 17.59 0.36
CA ILE A 252 -20.70 17.79 1.26
C ILE A 252 -21.07 18.93 2.23
N TYR A 253 -21.07 18.65 3.53
CA TYR A 253 -21.48 19.61 4.57
C TYR A 253 -22.84 20.29 4.31
N GLY A 254 -23.79 19.56 3.73
CA GLY A 254 -25.13 20.07 3.40
C GLY A 254 -25.21 20.92 2.13
N ASN A 255 -24.09 21.15 1.44
CA ASN A 255 -24.04 21.84 0.15
C ASN A 255 -23.92 20.83 -1.00
N LYS A 256 -24.47 21.18 -2.16
CA LYS A 256 -24.40 20.36 -3.36
C LYS A 256 -23.34 20.90 -4.32
N TYR A 257 -22.48 20.01 -4.79
CA TYR A 257 -21.42 20.32 -5.74
C TYR A 257 -21.50 19.34 -6.91
N HIS A 258 -21.20 19.81 -8.12
CA HIS A 258 -20.93 18.93 -9.24
C HIS A 258 -19.53 18.31 -9.10
N ALA A 259 -19.37 17.07 -9.58
CA ALA A 259 -18.12 16.31 -9.54
C ALA A 259 -16.90 17.03 -10.14
N SER A 260 -17.14 17.92 -11.12
CA SER A 260 -16.10 18.73 -11.75
C SER A 260 -15.61 19.87 -10.85
N GLU A 261 -16.38 20.27 -9.84
CA GLU A 261 -16.09 21.41 -8.96
C GLU A 261 -15.32 21.01 -7.70
N ILE A 262 -15.15 19.72 -7.44
CA ILE A 262 -14.47 19.20 -6.26
C ILE A 262 -13.13 18.56 -6.63
N HIS A 263 -12.16 18.67 -5.73
CA HIS A 263 -10.90 17.96 -5.84
C HIS A 263 -11.10 16.43 -5.75
N GLU A 264 -10.11 15.67 -6.21
CA GLU A 264 -10.21 14.23 -6.42
C GLU A 264 -10.22 13.46 -5.10
N ASP A 265 -9.55 13.97 -4.06
CA ASP A 265 -9.58 13.37 -2.73
C ASP A 265 -10.98 13.45 -2.12
N ILE A 266 -11.66 14.59 -2.24
CA ILE A 266 -13.08 14.76 -1.88
C ILE A 266 -13.94 13.85 -2.75
N PHE A 267 -13.71 13.82 -4.07
CA PHE A 267 -14.45 12.98 -5.02
C PHE A 267 -14.44 11.49 -4.63
N PHE A 268 -13.26 10.93 -4.33
CA PHE A 268 -13.12 9.53 -3.94
C PHE A 268 -13.57 9.27 -2.50
N SER A 269 -13.38 10.24 -1.60
CA SER A 269 -13.73 10.07 -0.18
C SER A 269 -15.23 10.18 0.10
N TYR A 270 -15.94 11.11 -0.56
CA TYR A 270 -17.36 11.41 -0.29
C TYR A 270 -18.35 10.69 -1.21
N CYS A 271 -17.91 9.75 -2.04
CA CYS A 271 -18.84 8.96 -2.86
C CYS A 271 -19.81 8.18 -1.95
N LYS A 272 -21.11 8.53 -1.99
CA LYS A 272 -22.16 7.89 -1.19
C LYS A 272 -22.85 6.72 -1.91
N THR A 273 -22.78 6.70 -3.25
CA THR A 273 -23.43 5.67 -4.07
C THR A 273 -22.65 4.37 -4.08
N VAL A 274 -21.33 4.45 -3.90
CA VAL A 274 -20.43 3.31 -3.78
C VAL A 274 -19.98 3.16 -2.34
N HIS A 275 -20.09 1.96 -1.77
CA HIS A 275 -19.47 1.69 -0.49
C HIS A 275 -17.95 1.60 -0.64
N VAL A 276 -17.23 2.48 0.07
CA VAL A 276 -15.78 2.55 0.10
C VAL A 276 -15.31 2.19 1.50
N TYR A 277 -14.58 1.08 1.64
CA TYR A 277 -14.03 0.68 2.94
C TYR A 277 -12.80 1.55 3.26
N LYS A 278 -12.91 2.36 4.31
CA LYS A 278 -11.89 3.34 4.74
C LYS A 278 -11.52 3.11 6.20
N PRO A 279 -10.30 3.44 6.64
CA PRO A 279 -9.94 3.39 8.04
C PRO A 279 -10.75 4.41 8.84
N ASP A 280 -10.91 4.14 10.14
CA ASP A 280 -11.37 5.17 11.08
C ASP A 280 -10.32 6.25 11.29
N PHE A 281 -10.72 7.34 11.95
CA PHE A 281 -9.86 8.49 12.21
C PHE A 281 -8.55 8.12 12.91
N GLU A 282 -8.63 7.27 13.94
CA GLU A 282 -7.46 6.88 14.75
C GLU A 282 -6.46 6.05 13.94
N THR A 283 -6.96 5.14 13.11
CA THR A 283 -6.14 4.34 12.19
C THR A 283 -5.58 5.20 11.07
N ALA A 284 -6.35 6.15 10.52
CA ALA A 284 -5.90 7.02 9.43
C ALA A 284 -4.76 7.97 9.84
N LYS A 285 -4.70 8.38 11.13
CA LYS A 285 -3.57 9.16 11.66
C LYS A 285 -2.24 8.47 11.43
N THR A 286 -2.18 7.13 11.50
CA THR A 286 -0.93 6.39 11.28
C THR A 286 -0.59 6.19 9.80
N PHE A 287 -1.41 6.68 8.87
CA PHE A 287 -1.10 6.66 7.44
C PHE A 287 -0.30 7.89 7.01
N SER A 288 -0.83 9.10 7.25
CA SER A 288 -0.24 10.32 6.73
C SER A 288 -0.44 11.52 7.68
N VAL A 289 0.64 12.22 7.98
CA VAL A 289 0.57 13.57 8.59
C VAL A 289 0.31 14.60 7.50
N GLU A 290 -0.84 15.25 7.59
CA GLU A 290 -1.17 16.47 6.85
C GLU A 290 -1.64 17.53 7.85
N THR A 291 -2.85 17.37 8.41
CA THR A 291 -3.43 18.32 9.37
C THR A 291 -3.40 17.84 10.83
N ILE A 292 -3.17 16.54 11.05
CA ILE A 292 -3.12 15.88 12.36
C ILE A 292 -1.75 15.24 12.53
N LEU A 293 -1.05 15.59 13.62
CA LEU A 293 0.23 14.99 13.94
C LEU A 293 0.06 13.60 14.55
N ASP A 294 0.75 12.61 13.98
CA ASP A 294 1.01 11.32 14.61
C ASP A 294 2.44 10.86 14.26
N MET A 295 3.26 10.64 15.28
CA MET A 295 4.68 10.27 15.12
C MET A 295 4.86 8.84 14.61
N LYS A 296 3.79 8.04 14.53
CA LYS A 296 3.79 6.69 13.96
C LYS A 296 3.18 6.65 12.56
N SER A 297 3.15 7.79 11.86
CA SER A 297 2.65 7.85 10.49
C SER A 297 3.57 7.14 9.50
N PHE A 298 2.99 6.45 8.51
CA PHE A 298 3.73 5.90 7.37
C PHE A 298 4.43 7.00 6.55
N GLY A 299 3.75 8.11 6.30
CA GLY A 299 4.30 9.22 5.53
C GLY A 299 3.73 10.58 5.92
N ILE A 300 4.08 11.60 5.15
CA ILE A 300 3.62 12.98 5.33
C ILE A 300 3.22 13.59 3.98
N HIS A 301 2.34 14.59 4.02
CA HIS A 301 1.99 15.42 2.87
C HIS A 301 1.90 16.88 3.33
N LYS A 302 2.84 17.70 2.86
CA LYS A 302 2.87 19.15 3.06
C LYS A 302 2.52 19.65 4.49
N PRO A 303 3.02 19.02 5.57
CA PRO A 303 2.54 19.31 6.93
C PRO A 303 2.84 20.73 7.42
N TRP A 304 3.86 21.40 6.85
CA TRP A 304 4.23 22.78 7.20
C TRP A 304 3.15 23.83 6.87
N GLN A 305 2.13 23.46 6.09
CA GLN A 305 0.99 24.32 5.80
C GLN A 305 -0.08 24.27 6.92
N TYR A 306 -0.13 23.21 7.71
CA TYR A 306 -1.27 22.91 8.57
C TYR A 306 -0.93 22.68 10.05
N LEU A 307 0.27 22.18 10.36
CA LEU A 307 0.70 21.95 11.73
C LEU A 307 0.99 23.27 12.46
N SER A 308 0.74 23.29 13.76
CA SER A 308 1.19 24.38 14.62
C SER A 308 2.73 24.44 14.70
N PRO A 309 3.33 25.58 15.10
CA PRO A 309 4.78 25.68 15.25
C PRO A 309 5.38 24.58 16.14
N ASP A 310 4.73 24.24 17.25
CA ASP A 310 5.22 23.21 18.18
C ASP A 310 5.16 21.80 17.56
N GLU A 311 4.04 21.46 16.91
CA GLU A 311 3.89 20.18 16.19
C GLU A 311 4.89 20.05 15.04
N TRP A 312 5.12 21.14 14.31
CA TRP A 312 6.10 21.20 13.23
C TRP A 312 7.53 21.03 13.73
N GLU A 313 7.93 21.69 14.81
CA GLU A 313 9.24 21.49 15.44
C GLU A 313 9.40 20.06 15.95
N GLN A 314 8.35 19.48 16.57
CA GLN A 314 8.38 18.08 17.01
C GLN A 314 8.60 17.13 15.83
N LEU A 315 7.88 17.31 14.73
CA LEU A 315 7.99 16.47 13.54
C LEU A 315 9.37 16.59 12.89
N LYS A 316 9.89 17.81 12.71
CA LYS A 316 11.23 18.05 12.16
C LYS A 316 12.35 17.49 13.04
N ASN A 317 12.22 17.56 14.36
CA ASN A 317 13.23 17.02 15.26
C ASN A 317 13.33 15.50 15.15
N ALA A 318 12.21 14.82 14.88
CA ALA A 318 12.20 13.38 14.64
C ALA A 318 12.64 13.01 13.22
N TYR A 319 12.30 13.84 12.22
CA TYR A 319 12.55 13.61 10.80
C TYR A 319 13.14 14.87 10.13
N PRO A 320 14.44 15.15 10.33
CA PRO A 320 15.07 16.39 9.87
C PRO A 320 14.99 16.61 8.35
N GLU A 321 14.93 15.52 7.57
CA GLU A 321 14.83 15.54 6.11
C GLU A 321 13.55 16.22 5.59
N ILE A 322 12.52 16.36 6.43
CA ILE A 322 11.29 17.09 6.07
C ILE A 322 11.58 18.59 5.86
N GLN A 323 12.60 19.15 6.51
CA GLN A 323 13.01 20.53 6.25
C GLN A 323 13.58 20.69 4.83
N GLU A 324 14.41 19.75 4.37
CA GLU A 324 14.92 19.75 2.99
C GLU A 324 13.76 19.63 1.99
N LEU A 325 12.79 18.75 2.23
CA LEU A 325 11.60 18.64 1.40
C LEU A 325 10.84 19.97 1.28
N LYS A 326 10.66 20.68 2.40
CA LYS A 326 10.00 21.99 2.44
C LYS A 326 10.78 23.03 1.65
N ASP A 327 12.10 23.09 1.83
CA ASP A 327 12.96 24.06 1.17
C ASP A 327 12.96 23.85 -0.35
N LEU A 328 12.85 22.60 -0.81
CA LEU A 328 12.74 22.25 -2.23
C LEU A 328 11.41 22.67 -2.90
N GLN A 329 10.44 23.21 -2.15
CA GLN A 329 9.17 23.70 -2.73
C GLN A 329 9.23 25.16 -3.19
N PHE A 330 10.30 25.91 -2.89
CA PHE A 330 10.38 27.36 -3.06
C PHE A 330 11.49 27.80 -4.03
#